data_AF-A0A2I2F4E6-F1
#
_entry.id   AF-A0A2I2F4E6-F1
#
_cell.length_a   1.000
_cell.length_b   1.000
_cell.length_c   1.000
_cell.angle_alpha   90.00
_cell.angle_beta   90.00
_cell.angle_gamma   90.00
#
_symmetry.space_group_name_H-M   'P 1'
#
loop_
_entity.id
_entity.type
_entity.pdbx_description
1 polymer ?
#
loop_
_entity_poly.entity_id
_entity_poly.type
_entity_poly.pdbx_seq_one_letter_code
_entity_poly.pdbx_strand_id
1 'polypeptide(L)'
;MRSSRWADSPSELKEEAAYTIPGECERLFCDNMAAIFLGEGNFVRPESLGMDALDIRPDEAKKERTCIQRWVEVLDYTSDAVYRGFVGSVGEEQTLFVFFEDSIPGCNLKTGLMALFELASLSDFGCTRIVACISRTPDSTEHEVIRNLGWCGFSLTTLQPWCSKNHSESVISAKWLFLSAEV
;
A
#
# COMPACT_ATOMS: atom_id res chain seq x y z
N MET A 1 -44.03 5.61 28.20
CA MET A 1 -42.62 5.89 28.53
C MET A 1 -41.75 4.91 27.75
N ARG A 2 -41.02 5.42 26.75
CA ARG A 2 -40.08 4.67 25.91
C ARG A 2 -38.78 4.49 26.71
N SER A 3 -38.22 3.29 26.77
CA SER A 3 -36.82 3.10 27.16
C SER A 3 -36.18 2.06 26.24
N SER A 4 -35.37 2.59 25.34
CA SER A 4 -34.44 1.90 24.46
C SER A 4 -33.23 1.43 25.27
N ARG A 5 -32.72 0.22 25.01
CA ARG A 5 -31.28 -0.07 25.10
C ARG A 5 -30.92 -0.95 23.91
N TRP A 6 -30.14 -0.37 23.03
CA TRP A 6 -29.61 -0.97 21.82
C TRP A 6 -28.76 -2.20 22.15
N ALA A 7 -28.94 -3.24 21.34
CA ALA A 7 -27.99 -4.31 21.20
C ALA A 7 -26.94 -3.82 20.20
N ASP A 8 -25.79 -3.36 20.68
CA ASP A 8 -24.62 -3.17 19.82
C ASP A 8 -24.05 -4.54 19.47
N SER A 9 -24.10 -4.88 18.19
CA SER A 9 -23.62 -6.15 17.65
C SER A 9 -22.11 -6.01 17.35
N PRO A 10 -21.24 -6.95 17.74
CA PRO A 10 -19.78 -6.87 17.52
C PRO A 10 -19.31 -6.85 16.05
N SER A 11 -20.23 -6.93 15.08
CA SER A 11 -19.95 -7.03 13.65
C SER A 11 -19.78 -5.67 12.96
N GLU A 12 -20.47 -4.61 13.40
CA GLU A 12 -20.45 -3.30 12.73
C GLU A 12 -19.12 -2.55 12.93
N LEU A 13 -18.48 -2.69 14.09
CA LEU A 13 -17.15 -2.10 14.36
C LEU A 13 -16.03 -2.75 13.54
N LYS A 14 -16.21 -4.01 13.13
CA LYS A 14 -15.23 -4.75 12.32
C LYS A 14 -15.31 -4.38 10.84
N GLU A 15 -16.47 -3.94 10.37
CA GLU A 15 -16.66 -3.38 9.03
C GLU A 15 -16.12 -1.96 8.92
N GLU A 16 -16.35 -1.07 9.91
CA GLU A 16 -15.83 0.31 9.85
C GLU A 16 -14.29 0.38 9.76
N ALA A 17 -13.58 -0.45 10.52
CA ALA A 17 -12.11 -0.51 10.44
C ALA A 17 -11.62 -1.08 9.09
N ALA A 18 -12.32 -2.07 8.54
CA ALA A 18 -11.98 -2.69 7.26
C ALA A 18 -12.22 -1.76 6.05
N TYR A 19 -13.17 -0.83 6.15
CA TYR A 19 -13.44 0.18 5.12
C TYR A 19 -12.60 1.47 5.26
N THR A 20 -11.98 1.72 6.41
CA THR A 20 -11.19 2.94 6.65
C THR A 20 -9.79 2.85 6.06
N ILE A 21 -9.10 1.72 6.22
CA ILE A 21 -7.70 1.57 5.80
C ILE A 21 -7.51 1.74 4.29
N PRO A 22 -8.34 1.12 3.41
CA PRO A 22 -8.24 1.35 1.97
C PRO A 22 -8.40 2.83 1.61
N GLY A 23 -9.43 3.49 2.14
CA GLY A 23 -9.69 4.90 1.87
C GLY A 23 -8.56 5.83 2.35
N GLU A 24 -7.96 5.55 3.51
CA GLU A 24 -6.82 6.31 4.02
C GLU A 24 -5.55 6.08 3.20
N CYS A 25 -5.30 4.86 2.72
CA CYS A 25 -4.14 4.56 1.88
C CYS A 25 -4.31 5.10 0.45
N GLU A 26 -5.52 5.05 -0.12
CA GLU A 26 -5.83 5.61 -1.45
C GLU A 26 -5.59 7.12 -1.51
N ARG A 27 -5.81 7.85 -0.41
CA ARG A 27 -5.46 9.29 -0.31
C ARG A 27 -3.97 9.56 -0.50
N LEU A 28 -3.13 8.56 -0.29
CA LEU A 28 -1.67 8.68 -0.42
C LEU A 28 -1.23 8.47 -1.86
N PHE A 29 -2.06 7.86 -2.70
CA PHE A 29 -1.69 7.55 -4.07
C PHE A 29 -1.49 8.85 -4.85
N CYS A 30 -0.42 8.90 -5.65
CA CYS A 30 -0.35 9.87 -6.72
C CYS A 30 -1.06 9.32 -7.96
N ASP A 31 -1.38 10.19 -8.91
CA ASP A 31 -2.08 9.84 -10.15
C ASP A 31 -1.45 8.62 -10.84
N ASN A 32 -0.10 8.55 -10.90
CA ASN A 32 0.60 7.42 -11.51
C ASN A 32 0.37 6.10 -10.76
N MET A 33 0.37 6.10 -9.42
CA MET A 33 0.11 4.89 -8.64
C MET A 33 -1.34 4.45 -8.76
N ALA A 34 -2.28 5.39 -8.76
CA ALA A 34 -3.68 5.10 -9.00
C ALA A 34 -3.88 4.46 -10.39
N ALA A 35 -3.30 5.05 -11.44
CA ALA A 35 -3.37 4.51 -12.79
C ALA A 35 -2.78 3.09 -12.89
N ILE A 36 -1.64 2.83 -12.23
CA ILE A 36 -0.96 1.53 -12.27
C ILE A 36 -1.69 0.46 -11.45
N PHE A 37 -2.12 0.76 -10.22
CA PHE A 37 -2.59 -0.26 -9.26
C PHE A 37 -4.11 -0.35 -9.12
N LEU A 38 -4.84 0.72 -9.42
CA LEU A 38 -6.31 0.74 -9.43
C LEU A 38 -6.86 0.62 -10.87
N GLY A 39 -6.01 0.87 -11.87
CA GLY A 39 -6.37 0.88 -13.29
C GLY A 39 -7.11 2.14 -13.71
N GLU A 40 -7.08 2.44 -15.00
CA GLU A 40 -7.97 3.46 -15.57
C GLU A 40 -9.42 2.95 -15.56
N GLY A 41 -10.15 3.29 -14.50
CA GLY A 41 -11.61 3.23 -14.46
C GLY A 41 -12.25 1.84 -14.31
N ASN A 42 -11.98 1.13 -13.21
CA ASN A 42 -12.97 0.16 -12.71
C ASN A 42 -12.88 -0.03 -11.19
N PHE A 43 -13.62 0.80 -10.47
CA PHE A 43 -14.13 0.47 -9.14
C PHE A 43 -15.04 -0.76 -9.27
N VAL A 44 -14.48 -1.96 -9.18
CA VAL A 44 -15.27 -3.12 -8.78
C VAL A 44 -14.99 -3.31 -7.30
N ARG A 45 -15.80 -2.61 -6.50
CA ARG A 45 -16.06 -2.98 -5.12
C ARG A 45 -16.30 -4.49 -5.09
N PRO A 46 -15.66 -5.28 -4.22
CA PRO A 46 -16.11 -6.65 -3.97
C PRO A 46 -17.48 -6.54 -3.27
N GLU A 47 -18.53 -6.30 -4.06
CA GLU A 47 -19.89 -6.41 -3.57
C GLU A 47 -20.16 -7.90 -3.40
N SER A 48 -20.30 -8.27 -2.13
CA SER A 48 -21.18 -9.31 -1.61
C SER A 48 -21.40 -10.51 -2.52
N LEU A 49 -21.00 -11.69 -2.04
CA LEU A 49 -21.52 -12.99 -2.50
C LEU A 49 -23.05 -12.95 -2.57
N GLY A 50 -23.57 -12.63 -3.75
CA GLY A 50 -24.96 -12.59 -4.13
C GLY A 50 -25.06 -13.41 -5.39
N MET A 51 -25.70 -14.56 -5.24
CA MET A 51 -25.88 -15.58 -6.26
C MET A 51 -26.60 -15.00 -7.49
N ASP A 52 -25.89 -14.77 -8.59
CA ASP A 52 -26.53 -14.65 -9.90
C ASP A 52 -25.61 -15.16 -11.02
N ALA A 53 -26.21 -15.95 -11.90
CA ALA A 53 -25.53 -16.70 -12.93
C ALA A 53 -25.45 -15.86 -14.22
N LEU A 54 -24.25 -15.40 -14.57
CA LEU A 54 -23.91 -15.06 -15.94
C LEU A 54 -22.63 -15.78 -16.33
N ASP A 55 -22.78 -16.66 -17.32
CA ASP A 55 -21.74 -17.43 -17.99
C ASP A 55 -20.72 -16.48 -18.61
N ILE A 56 -19.59 -16.27 -17.93
CA ILE A 56 -18.41 -15.63 -18.48
C ILE A 56 -17.37 -16.73 -18.70
N ARG A 57 -17.20 -17.06 -19.99
CA ARG A 57 -16.17 -17.94 -20.54
C ARG A 57 -14.79 -17.65 -19.90
N PRO A 58 -14.09 -18.66 -19.33
CA PRO A 58 -12.74 -18.50 -18.85
C PRO A 58 -11.78 -18.82 -19.99
N ASP A 59 -11.55 -17.87 -20.90
CA ASP A 59 -10.49 -18.01 -21.90
C ASP A 59 -9.90 -16.63 -22.24
N GLU A 60 -8.59 -16.48 -21.99
CA GLU A 60 -7.72 -15.43 -22.53
C GLU A 60 -7.90 -13.98 -22.02
N ALA A 61 -7.92 -13.79 -20.70
CA ALA A 61 -7.60 -12.50 -20.10
C ALA A 61 -6.78 -12.65 -18.80
N LYS A 62 -5.64 -13.35 -18.87
CA LYS A 62 -4.49 -13.05 -17.99
C LYS A 62 -3.95 -11.68 -18.39
N LYS A 63 -4.77 -10.65 -18.21
CA LYS A 63 -4.32 -9.26 -18.28
C LYS A 63 -3.41 -9.15 -17.07
N GLU A 64 -2.10 -9.00 -17.31
CA GLU A 64 -1.06 -8.69 -16.33
C GLU A 64 -1.43 -7.35 -15.67
N ARG A 65 -2.47 -7.36 -14.86
CA ARG A 65 -2.96 -6.23 -14.10
C ARG A 65 -2.25 -6.34 -12.78
N THR A 66 -1.35 -5.40 -12.56
CA THR A 66 -0.95 -5.02 -11.21
C THR A 66 -2.21 -4.73 -10.42
N CYS A 67 -2.45 -5.53 -9.38
CA CYS A 67 -3.62 -5.42 -8.54
C CYS A 67 -3.17 -5.40 -7.08
N ILE A 68 -3.77 -4.48 -6.32
CA ILE A 68 -3.58 -4.41 -4.87
C ILE A 68 -4.15 -5.67 -4.26
N GLN A 69 -3.31 -6.46 -3.61
CA GLN A 69 -3.71 -7.69 -2.93
C GLN A 69 -4.23 -7.38 -1.53
N ARG A 70 -3.55 -6.49 -0.80
CA ARG A 70 -3.81 -6.19 0.61
C ARG A 70 -3.45 -4.76 0.95
N TRP A 71 -4.17 -4.20 1.92
CA TRP A 71 -3.82 -2.95 2.58
C TRP A 71 -3.16 -3.24 3.92
N VAL A 72 -2.21 -2.40 4.31
CA VAL A 72 -1.38 -2.59 5.51
C VAL A 72 -1.36 -1.32 6.32
N GLU A 73 -1.54 -1.47 7.63
CA GLU A 73 -1.26 -0.45 8.63
C GLU A 73 -0.44 -1.09 9.76
N VAL A 74 0.71 -0.50 10.07
CA VAL A 74 1.61 -0.95 11.15
C VAL A 74 1.83 0.20 12.11
N LEU A 75 1.47 -0.01 13.37
CA LEU A 75 1.73 0.96 14.44
C LEU A 75 3.06 0.62 15.13
N ASP A 76 4.00 1.56 15.13
CA ASP A 76 5.20 1.50 15.96
C ASP A 76 4.95 2.26 17.27
N TYR A 77 4.61 1.50 18.31
CA TYR A 77 4.34 2.03 19.65
C TYR A 77 5.57 2.70 20.29
N THR A 78 6.79 2.45 19.80
CA THR A 78 8.00 3.08 20.33
C THR A 78 8.23 4.47 19.78
N SER A 79 7.77 4.73 18.55
CA SER A 79 7.92 6.01 17.86
C SER A 79 6.61 6.78 17.69
N ASP A 80 5.48 6.22 18.15
CA ASP A 80 4.12 6.73 17.92
C ASP A 80 3.84 6.96 16.42
N ALA A 81 4.51 6.18 15.57
CA ALA A 81 4.41 6.28 14.12
C ALA A 81 3.43 5.23 13.59
N VAL A 82 2.68 5.62 12.55
CA VAL A 82 1.79 4.73 11.81
C VAL A 82 2.30 4.62 10.38
N TYR A 83 2.71 3.43 9.99
CA TYR A 83 3.13 3.12 8.62
C TYR A 83 1.95 2.58 7.84
N ARG A 84 1.59 3.26 6.76
CA ARG A 84 0.50 2.85 5.87
C ARG A 84 1.05 2.37 4.54
N GLY A 85 0.37 1.41 3.94
CA GLY A 85 0.89 0.77 2.75
C GLY A 85 -0.07 -0.20 2.10
N PHE A 86 0.41 -0.83 1.05
CA PHE A 86 -0.33 -1.85 0.32
C PHE A 86 0.62 -2.86 -0.32
N VAL A 87 0.12 -4.06 -0.58
CA VAL A 87 0.84 -5.09 -1.31
C VAL A 87 0.37 -5.07 -2.76
N GLY A 88 1.28 -4.75 -3.68
CA GLY A 88 1.06 -4.83 -5.12
C GLY A 88 1.69 -6.09 -5.71
N SER A 89 0.97 -6.77 -6.59
CA SER A 89 1.47 -7.96 -7.30
C SER A 89 1.82 -7.62 -8.74
N VAL A 90 3.00 -8.03 -9.22
CA VAL A 90 3.35 -8.07 -10.66
C VAL A 90 3.75 -9.49 -11.01
N GLY A 91 2.95 -10.18 -11.83
CA GLY A 91 3.17 -11.60 -12.09
C GLY A 91 3.11 -12.41 -10.80
N GLU A 92 4.19 -13.11 -10.45
CA GLU A 92 4.31 -13.90 -9.21
C GLU A 92 4.98 -13.13 -8.06
N GLU A 93 5.53 -11.94 -8.32
CA GLU A 93 6.22 -11.16 -7.30
C GLU A 93 5.25 -10.24 -6.53
N GLN A 94 5.33 -10.31 -5.20
CA GLN A 94 4.62 -9.40 -4.29
C GLN A 94 5.57 -8.31 -3.81
N THR A 95 5.13 -7.06 -3.87
CA THR A 95 5.86 -5.90 -3.38
C THR A 95 5.04 -5.18 -2.32
N LEU A 96 5.62 -4.95 -1.14
CA LEU A 96 5.02 -4.09 -0.13
C LEU A 96 5.43 -2.63 -0.38
N PHE A 97 4.44 -1.78 -0.67
CA PHE A 97 4.61 -0.33 -0.74
C PHE A 97 4.26 0.28 0.62
N VAL A 98 5.14 1.13 1.15
CA VAL A 98 4.94 1.81 2.45
C VAL A 98 5.15 3.30 2.29
N PHE A 99 4.18 4.10 2.73
CA PHE A 99 4.22 5.55 2.70
C PHE A 99 4.84 6.10 3.97
N PHE A 100 5.83 6.97 3.81
CA PHE A 100 6.44 7.75 4.87
C PHE A 100 6.01 9.20 4.67
N GLU A 101 4.84 9.53 5.20
CA GLU A 101 4.34 10.91 5.30
C GLU A 101 5.05 11.64 6.43
N ASP A 102 5.34 12.94 6.21
CA ASP A 102 5.82 13.92 7.18
C ASP A 102 6.46 13.29 8.43
N SER A 103 7.64 12.70 8.22
CA SER A 103 8.31 11.92 9.25
C SER A 103 8.54 12.80 10.47
N ILE A 104 7.97 12.42 11.62
CA ILE A 104 8.21 13.13 12.88
C ILE A 104 9.73 13.13 13.11
N PRO A 105 10.36 14.31 13.25
CA PRO A 105 11.79 14.40 13.51
C PRO A 105 12.17 13.56 14.74
N GLY A 106 13.05 12.58 14.57
CA GLY A 106 13.48 11.69 15.66
C GLY A 106 12.77 10.34 15.77
N CYS A 107 11.85 10.00 14.86
CA CYS A 107 11.32 8.63 14.78
C CYS A 107 12.46 7.63 14.54
N ASN A 108 12.54 6.59 15.37
CA ASN A 108 13.52 5.52 15.22
C ASN A 108 13.11 4.62 14.05
N LEU A 109 13.41 5.05 12.83
CA LEU A 109 13.08 4.34 11.60
C LEU A 109 13.53 2.87 11.62
N LYS A 110 14.59 2.55 12.36
CA LYS A 110 15.14 1.20 12.42
C LYS A 110 14.16 0.17 12.98
N THR A 111 13.42 0.49 14.05
CA THR A 111 12.46 -0.45 14.65
C THR A 111 11.25 -0.65 13.76
N GLY A 112 10.71 0.44 13.22
CA GLY A 112 9.62 0.41 12.25
C GLY A 112 9.99 -0.40 11.00
N LEU A 113 11.18 -0.19 10.43
CA LEU A 113 11.65 -0.95 9.27
C LEU A 113 11.78 -2.44 9.58
N MET A 114 12.33 -2.83 10.72
CA MET A 114 12.42 -4.24 11.09
C MET A 114 11.04 -4.90 11.11
N ALA A 115 10.04 -4.25 11.72
CA ALA A 115 8.67 -4.75 11.73
C ALA A 115 8.07 -4.84 10.32
N LEU A 116 8.38 -3.89 9.43
CA LEU A 116 7.94 -3.92 8.03
C LEU A 116 8.60 -5.05 7.23
N PHE A 117 9.89 -5.32 7.45
CA PHE A 117 10.59 -6.47 6.85
C PHE A 117 10.02 -7.79 7.34
N GLU A 118 9.82 -7.93 8.66
CA GLU A 118 9.20 -9.12 9.23
C GLU A 118 7.80 -9.37 8.66
N LEU A 119 6.98 -8.32 8.56
CA LEU A 119 5.64 -8.39 7.96
C LEU A 119 5.72 -8.85 6.49
N ALA A 120 6.63 -8.26 5.71
CA ALA A 120 6.83 -8.59 4.30
C ALA A 120 7.25 -10.06 4.10
N SER A 121 8.08 -10.60 5.01
CA SER A 121 8.53 -12.00 4.99
C SER A 121 7.49 -13.02 5.45
N LEU A 122 6.38 -12.61 6.08
CA LEU A 122 5.32 -13.54 6.47
C LEU A 122 4.76 -14.25 5.24
N SER A 123 4.46 -15.55 5.36
CA SER A 123 3.92 -16.35 4.26
C SER A 123 2.61 -15.81 3.66
N ASP A 124 1.85 -15.06 4.45
CA ASP A 124 0.60 -14.43 4.02
C ASP A 124 0.84 -13.23 3.09
N PHE A 125 2.00 -12.59 3.20
CA PHE A 125 2.44 -11.47 2.36
C PHE A 125 3.34 -11.96 1.23
N GLY A 126 4.35 -12.77 1.54
CA GLY A 126 5.25 -13.38 0.58
C GLY A 126 5.97 -12.34 -0.28
N CYS A 127 6.27 -11.16 0.27
CA CYS A 127 6.85 -10.07 -0.47
C CYS A 127 8.33 -10.35 -0.76
N THR A 128 8.72 -10.18 -2.02
CA THR A 128 10.14 -10.25 -2.45
C THR A 128 10.84 -8.91 -2.29
N ARG A 129 10.07 -7.83 -2.15
CA ARG A 129 10.56 -6.46 -2.12
C ARG A 129 9.69 -5.54 -1.27
N ILE A 130 10.34 -4.56 -0.64
CA ILE A 130 9.69 -3.39 -0.05
C ILE A 130 10.04 -2.16 -0.86
N VAL A 131 9.04 -1.30 -1.11
CA VAL A 131 9.20 0.02 -1.71
C VAL A 131 8.76 1.07 -0.70
N ALA A 132 9.69 1.90 -0.26
CA ALA A 132 9.43 3.08 0.56
C ALA A 132 9.06 4.27 -0.35
N CYS A 133 7.88 4.84 -0.12
CA CYS A 133 7.37 6.04 -0.77
C CYS A 133 7.62 7.24 0.15
N ILE A 134 8.60 8.09 -0.18
CA ILE A 134 9.03 9.25 0.62
C ILE A 134 8.48 10.53 0.01
N SER A 135 7.85 11.38 0.82
CA SER A 135 7.28 12.64 0.35
C SER A 135 8.37 13.59 -0.15
N ARG A 136 8.17 14.20 -1.33
CA ARG A 136 9.05 15.23 -1.91
C ARG A 136 8.75 16.60 -1.29
N THR A 137 8.95 16.73 0.01
CA THR A 137 8.81 18.03 0.68
C THR A 137 10.17 18.71 0.74
N PRO A 138 10.28 20.02 0.48
CA PRO A 138 11.56 20.74 0.45
C PRO A 138 12.23 20.90 1.84
N ASP A 139 11.79 20.16 2.86
CA ASP A 139 12.31 20.22 4.21
C ASP A 139 13.52 19.28 4.39
N SER A 140 14.38 19.63 5.34
CA SER A 140 15.60 18.91 5.72
C SER A 140 15.39 17.45 6.14
N THR A 141 14.16 17.07 6.50
CA THR A 141 13.76 15.73 6.95
C THR A 141 13.85 14.67 5.84
N GLU A 142 13.60 15.03 4.57
CA GLU A 142 13.69 14.12 3.43
C GLU A 142 15.11 13.51 3.32
N HIS A 143 16.14 14.34 3.46
CA HIS A 143 17.54 13.93 3.33
C HIS A 143 18.00 12.97 4.44
N GLU A 144 17.45 13.09 5.63
CA GLU A 144 17.77 12.19 6.75
C GLU A 144 17.14 10.81 6.53
N VAL A 145 15.86 10.77 6.16
CA VAL A 145 15.13 9.51 5.90
C VAL A 145 15.76 8.75 4.74
N ILE A 146 16.09 9.43 3.63
CA ILE A 146 16.76 8.81 2.48
C ILE A 146 18.12 8.22 2.88
N ARG A 147 18.90 8.92 3.71
CA ARG A 147 20.18 8.40 4.19
C ARG A 147 20.02 7.16 5.06
N ASN A 148 19.08 7.19 6.00
CA ASN A 148 18.82 6.07 6.90
C ASN A 148 18.34 4.83 6.11
N LEU A 149 17.45 5.03 5.14
CA LEU A 149 17.02 3.96 4.23
C LEU A 149 18.17 3.41 3.40
N GLY A 150 19.06 4.28 2.91
CA GLY A 150 20.28 3.87 2.21
C GLY A 150 21.17 2.96 3.06
N TRP A 151 21.30 3.21 4.36
CA TRP A 151 22.00 2.32 5.30
C TRP A 151 21.30 0.98 5.54
N CYS A 152 19.98 0.93 5.33
CA CYS A 152 19.17 -0.28 5.39
C CYS A 152 19.13 -1.04 4.05
N GLY A 153 19.87 -0.61 3.02
CA GLY A 153 19.96 -1.29 1.74
C GLY A 153 18.95 -0.83 0.68
N PHE A 154 18.18 0.22 0.97
CA PHE A 154 17.27 0.79 -0.01
C PHE A 154 18.04 1.57 -1.09
N SER A 155 17.62 1.39 -2.33
CA SER A 155 18.15 2.09 -3.50
C SER A 155 17.05 2.80 -4.28
N LEU A 156 17.37 3.92 -4.92
CA LEU A 156 16.39 4.69 -5.69
C LEU A 156 15.81 3.84 -6.83
N THR A 157 14.48 3.86 -6.96
CA THR A 157 13.76 3.15 -8.01
C THR A 157 12.69 4.05 -8.64
N THR A 158 12.01 3.53 -9.67
CA THR A 158 10.88 4.18 -10.34
C THR A 158 9.71 3.20 -10.40
N LEU A 159 8.51 3.65 -10.79
CA LEU A 159 7.37 2.74 -10.92
C LEU A 159 7.44 1.81 -12.14
N GLN A 160 8.51 1.86 -12.94
CA GLN A 160 8.65 1.13 -14.22
C GLN A 160 8.41 -0.37 -14.10
N PRO A 161 8.93 -1.06 -13.07
CA PRO A 161 8.72 -2.50 -12.91
C PRO A 161 7.25 -2.90 -12.76
N TRP A 162 6.40 -1.97 -12.31
CA TRP A 162 4.97 -2.17 -12.09
C TRP A 162 4.12 -1.61 -13.23
N CYS A 163 4.69 -0.87 -14.19
CA CYS A 163 3.95 -0.39 -15.35
C CYS A 163 3.75 -1.52 -16.39
N SER A 164 2.52 -1.73 -16.85
CA SER A 164 2.28 -2.50 -18.06
C SER A 164 2.89 -1.80 -19.28
N LYS A 165 3.36 -2.58 -20.26
CA LYS A 165 4.06 -2.12 -21.48
C LYS A 165 3.34 -1.03 -22.32
N ASN A 166 2.08 -0.73 -22.03
CA ASN A 166 1.24 0.21 -22.78
C ASN A 166 1.03 1.57 -22.09
N HIS A 167 1.52 1.79 -20.86
CA HIS A 167 1.43 3.09 -20.21
C HIS A 167 2.71 3.92 -20.43
N SER A 168 2.62 4.89 -21.33
CA SER A 168 3.68 5.88 -21.62
C SER A 168 3.57 7.14 -20.76
N GLU A 169 2.88 7.08 -19.63
CA GLU A 169 2.72 8.22 -18.73
C GLU A 169 3.67 8.09 -17.55
N SER A 170 4.53 9.10 -17.42
CA SER A 170 5.33 9.46 -16.25
C SER A 170 5.58 8.33 -15.23
N VAL A 171 6.72 7.66 -15.35
CA VAL A 171 7.12 6.61 -14.39
C VAL A 171 7.57 7.21 -13.02
N ILE A 172 7.57 8.54 -12.94
CA ILE A 172 8.11 9.32 -11.83
C ILE A 172 6.97 10.11 -11.19
N SER A 173 6.71 9.87 -9.91
CA SER A 173 5.73 10.65 -9.16
C SER A 173 6.26 12.05 -8.87
N ALA A 174 5.43 13.09 -9.04
CA ALA A 174 5.75 14.44 -8.60
C ALA A 174 5.63 14.61 -7.06
N LYS A 175 4.93 13.68 -6.39
CA LYS A 175 4.69 13.69 -4.93
C LYS A 175 5.67 12.80 -4.17
N TRP A 176 6.03 11.65 -4.74
CA TRP A 176 6.78 10.61 -4.04
C TRP A 176 8.13 10.31 -4.69
N LEU A 177 9.14 10.05 -3.85
CA LEU A 177 10.36 9.33 -4.20
C LEU A 177 10.19 7.86 -3.81
N PHE A 178 10.62 6.96 -4.69
CA PHE A 178 10.54 5.52 -4.45
C PHE A 178 11.93 4.97 -4.18
N LEU A 179 12.11 4.31 -3.05
CA LEU A 179 13.31 3.52 -2.77
C LEU A 179 12.92 2.06 -2.56
N SER A 180 13.66 1.13 -3.15
CA SER A 180 13.41 -0.31 -3.03
C SER A 180 14.52 -1.04 -2.29
N ALA A 181 14.13 -2.02 -1.47
CA ALA A 181 15.01 -3.01 -0.85
C ALA A 181 14.44 -4.43 -1.02
N GLU A 182 15.33 -5.40 -1.18
CA GLU A 182 14.97 -6.83 -1.16
C GLU A 182 14.68 -7.29 0.27
N VAL A 183 13.71 -8.20 0.40
CA VAL A 183 13.27 -8.79 1.67
C VAL A 183 14.00 -10.09 1.95
#